data_AF-A0A349YFS0-F1
#
_entry.id   AF-A0A349YFS0-F1
#
_cell.length_a   1.000
_cell.length_b   1.000
_cell.length_c   1.000
_cell.angle_alpha   90.00
_cell.angle_beta   90.00
_cell.angle_gamma   90.00
#
_symmetry.space_group_name_H-M   'P 1'
#
loop_
_entity.id
_entity.type
_entity.pdbx_description
1 polymer ?
#
loop_
_entity_poly.entity_id
_entity_poly.type
_entity_poly.pdbx_seq_one_letter_code
_entity_poly.pdbx_strand_id
1 'polypeptide(L)'
;MSLSRKGILNQKGNNPKSKKVICLNDMKIFECCSDAEDFYGLRKESVCSVCNSNRISKTIYCKSLGKRLQFEYYENGKNIHLKSINEIIALKQ
;
A
#
# COMPACT_ATOMS: atom_id res chain seq x y z
N MET A 1 5.37 27.82 -15.63
CA MET A 1 5.34 26.51 -14.95
C MET A 1 3.94 26.32 -14.38
N SER A 2 3.23 25.30 -14.85
CA SER A 2 1.81 25.06 -14.58
C SER A 2 1.55 24.77 -13.11
N LEU A 3 0.89 25.72 -12.42
CA LEU A 3 0.27 25.51 -11.11
C LEU A 3 -0.99 24.65 -11.31
N SER A 4 -0.81 23.33 -11.27
CA SER A 4 -1.94 22.40 -11.31
C SER A 4 -2.85 22.66 -10.12
N ARG A 5 -4.10 23.04 -10.40
CA ARG A 5 -5.20 23.25 -9.45
C ARG A 5 -5.38 21.98 -8.61
N LYS A 6 -4.69 21.85 -7.48
CA LYS A 6 -5.06 20.87 -6.46
C LYS A 6 -6.26 21.44 -5.72
N GLY A 7 -7.42 21.34 -6.36
CA GLY A 7 -8.70 21.49 -5.68
C GLY A 7 -8.68 20.60 -4.43
N ILE A 8 -9.40 21.04 -3.42
CA ILE A 8 -9.63 20.31 -2.17
C ILE A 8 -10.38 19.02 -2.56
N LEU A 9 -9.65 18.03 -3.05
CA LEU A 9 -10.17 16.73 -3.44
C LEU A 9 -10.46 16.00 -2.13
N ASN A 10 -11.58 15.30 -2.06
CA ASN A 10 -11.97 14.44 -0.95
C ASN A 10 -10.92 13.32 -0.77
N GLN A 11 -9.79 13.63 -0.13
CA GLN A 11 -8.52 12.91 -0.25
C GLN A 11 -8.33 11.75 0.74
N LYS A 12 -9.25 11.59 1.70
CA LYS A 12 -9.14 10.58 2.76
C LYS A 12 -10.35 9.66 2.77
N GLY A 13 -10.30 8.59 3.57
CA GLY A 13 -11.22 7.43 3.64
C GLY A 13 -12.74 7.69 3.70
N ASN A 14 -13.19 8.92 3.56
CA ASN A 14 -14.58 9.33 3.43
C ASN A 14 -15.14 9.21 1.98
N ASN A 15 -14.34 8.72 1.02
CA ASN A 15 -14.84 8.38 -0.31
C ASN A 15 -15.29 6.91 -0.33
N PRO A 16 -16.58 6.60 -0.61
CA PRO A 16 -17.09 5.22 -0.61
C PRO A 16 -16.46 4.33 -1.69
N LYS A 17 -15.78 4.92 -2.68
CA LYS A 17 -15.01 4.19 -3.71
C LYS A 17 -13.53 4.00 -3.36
N SER A 18 -13.08 4.51 -2.20
CA SER A 18 -11.69 4.37 -1.78
C SER A 18 -11.39 2.90 -1.47
N LYS A 19 -10.37 2.36 -2.13
CA LYS A 19 -9.88 1.01 -1.84
C LYS A 19 -8.77 1.09 -0.80
N LYS A 20 -8.90 0.30 0.26
CA LYS A 20 -7.83 0.11 1.23
C LYS A 20 -6.62 -0.52 0.55
N VAL A 21 -5.42 -0.18 1.03
CA VAL A 21 -4.16 -0.72 0.51
C VAL A 21 -3.32 -1.24 1.66
N ILE A 22 -2.59 -2.33 1.43
CA ILE A 22 -1.66 -2.91 2.39
C ILE A 22 -0.24 -2.84 1.83
N CYS A 23 0.70 -2.44 2.69
CA CYS A 23 2.13 -2.56 2.43
C CYS A 23 2.59 -3.96 2.85
N LEU A 24 3.04 -4.79 1.91
CA LEU A 24 3.48 -6.17 2.20
C LEU A 24 4.85 -6.23 2.91
N ASN A 25 5.59 -5.11 2.95
CA ASN A 25 6.88 -5.06 3.64
C ASN A 25 6.73 -4.99 5.15
N ASP A 26 5.80 -4.15 5.62
CA ASP A 26 5.63 -3.85 7.04
C ASP A 26 4.22 -4.24 7.54
N MET A 27 3.41 -4.89 6.70
CA MET A 27 2.02 -5.32 6.96
C MET A 27 1.07 -4.19 7.41
N LYS A 28 1.38 -2.94 7.05
CA LYS A 28 0.55 -1.78 7.38
C LYS A 28 -0.59 -1.62 6.39
N ILE A 29 -1.81 -1.47 6.90
CA ILE A 29 -3.01 -1.20 6.12
C ILE A 29 -3.33 0.29 6.19
N PHE A 30 -3.62 0.87 5.03
CA PHE A 30 -4.03 2.26 4.86
C PHE A 30 -5.44 2.29 4.24
N GLU A 31 -6.24 3.29 4.61
CA GLU A 31 -7.60 3.47 4.10
C GLU A 31 -7.62 3.84 2.60
N CYS A 32 -6.53 4.43 2.09
CA CYS A 32 -6.37 4.78 0.69
C CYS A 32 -4.90 4.83 0.25
N CYS A 33 -4.67 4.84 -1.07
CA CYS A 33 -3.34 5.02 -1.65
C CYS A 33 -2.66 6.32 -1.19
N SER A 34 -3.41 7.41 -1.10
CA SER A 34 -2.88 8.72 -0.71
C SER A 34 -2.37 8.73 0.73
N ASP A 35 -3.05 8.07 1.66
CA ASP A 35 -2.57 7.92 3.03
C ASP A 35 -1.23 7.14 3.07
N ALA A 36 -1.08 6.12 2.22
CA ALA A 36 0.19 5.40 2.09
C ALA A 36 1.30 6.28 1.45
N GLU A 37 0.95 7.07 0.43
CA GLU A 37 1.88 7.99 -0.23
C GLU A 37 2.39 9.07 0.73
N ASP A 38 1.51 9.67 1.53
CA ASP A 38 1.86 10.66 2.54
C ASP A 38 2.72 10.04 3.64
N PHE A 39 2.38 8.84 4.12
CA PHE A 39 3.15 8.14 5.17
C PHE A 39 4.59 7.82 4.72
N TYR A 40 4.76 7.34 3.49
CA TYR A 40 6.07 6.93 2.95
C TYR A 40 6.77 8.03 2.13
N GLY A 41 6.17 9.21 1.97
CA GLY A 41 6.72 10.34 1.20
C GLY A 41 6.81 10.09 -0.32
N LEU A 42 5.90 9.29 -0.88
CA LEU A 42 5.90 8.87 -2.28
C LEU A 42 5.18 9.92 -3.15
N ARG A 43 5.92 10.92 -3.65
CA ARG A 43 5.34 12.05 -4.42
C ARG A 43 5.26 11.87 -5.94
N LYS A 44 6.03 10.95 -6.54
CA LYS A 44 6.21 10.85 -8.00
C LYS A 44 5.55 9.63 -8.65
N GLU A 45 5.41 8.54 -7.92
CA GLU A 45 4.76 7.32 -8.40
C GLU A 45 3.55 7.07 -7.51
N SER A 46 2.38 6.93 -8.13
CA SER A 46 1.16 6.72 -7.37
C SER A 46 1.07 5.26 -6.92
N VAL A 47 0.88 5.02 -5.61
CA VAL A 47 0.66 3.69 -5.03
C VAL A 47 -0.49 2.98 -5.76
N CYS A 48 -1.54 3.72 -6.10
CA CYS A 48 -2.66 3.24 -6.91
C CYS A 48 -2.25 2.74 -8.31
N SER A 49 -1.30 3.40 -8.97
CA SER A 49 -0.78 2.96 -10.27
C SER A 49 -0.01 1.65 -10.14
N VAL A 50 0.74 1.48 -9.04
CA VAL A 50 1.47 0.23 -8.75
C VAL A 50 0.51 -0.91 -8.47
N CYS A 51 -0.50 -0.68 -7.63
CA CYS A 51 -1.53 -1.67 -7.30
C CYS A 51 -2.39 -2.06 -8.51
N ASN A 52 -2.64 -1.12 -9.43
CA ASN A 52 -3.42 -1.35 -10.65
C ASN A 52 -2.58 -1.84 -11.85
N SER A 53 -1.25 -1.83 -11.72
CA SER A 53 -0.39 -2.30 -12.80
C SER A 53 -0.43 -3.82 -12.91
N ASN A 54 -0.46 -4.33 -14.15
CA ASN A 54 -0.19 -5.74 -14.45
C ASN A 54 1.30 -6.11 -14.32
N ARG A 55 2.10 -5.26 -13.67
CA ARG A 55 3.52 -5.54 -13.47
C ARG A 55 3.68 -6.61 -12.41
N ILE A 56 4.54 -7.59 -12.69
CA ILE A 56 4.84 -8.73 -11.81
C ILE A 56 5.32 -8.25 -10.44
N SER A 57 6.12 -7.19 -10.38
CA SER A 57 6.83 -6.81 -9.17
C SER A 57 6.09 -5.82 -8.26
N LYS A 58 4.92 -5.26 -8.64
CA LYS A 58 4.09 -4.27 -7.89
C LYS A 58 4.82 -3.48 -6.79
N THR A 59 5.99 -2.91 -7.11
CA THR A 59 6.89 -2.28 -6.15
C THR A 59 7.12 -0.83 -6.49
N ILE A 60 7.32 -0.02 -5.46
CA ILE A 60 7.64 1.40 -5.53
C ILE A 60 8.91 1.66 -4.73
N TYR A 61 9.82 2.48 -5.26
CA TYR A 61 11.03 2.82 -4.53
C TYR A 61 10.73 3.93 -3.51
N CYS A 62 10.90 3.61 -2.22
CA CYS A 62 10.76 4.60 -1.17
C CYS A 62 12.12 5.23 -0.88
N LYS A 63 12.28 6.51 -1.25
CA LYS A 63 13.51 7.27 -0.97
C LYS A 63 13.73 7.49 0.53
N SER A 64 12.65 7.63 1.31
CA SER A 64 12.72 7.84 2.77
C SER A 64 13.37 6.65 3.49
N LEU A 65 13.01 5.42 3.11
CA LEU A 65 13.56 4.19 3.69
C LEU A 65 14.73 3.60 2.89
N GLY A 66 15.03 4.12 1.71
CA GLY A 66 16.06 3.57 0.81
C GLY A 66 15.75 2.17 0.26
N LYS A 67 14.52 1.67 0.40
CA LYS A 67 14.09 0.31 0.01
C LYS A 67 12.89 0.33 -0.94
N ARG A 68 12.67 -0.77 -1.67
CA ARG A 68 11.46 -0.96 -2.48
C ARG A 68 10.33 -1.49 -1.59
N LEU A 69 9.18 -0.82 -1.63
CA LEU A 69 7.96 -1.21 -0.94
C LEU A 69 7.01 -1.84 -1.94
N GLN A 70 6.33 -2.91 -1.52
CA GLN A 70 5.33 -3.59 -2.32
C GLN A 70 3.94 -3.29 -1.74
N PHE A 71 3.03 -2.85 -2.61
CA PHE A 71 1.67 -2.48 -2.22
C PHE A 71 0.64 -3.29 -2.97
N GLU A 72 -0.41 -3.69 -2.26
CA GLU A 72 -1.55 -4.40 -2.84
C GLU A 72 -2.87 -3.85 -2.29
N TYR A 73 -3.96 -4.00 -3.05
CA TYR A 73 -5.28 -3.66 -2.56
C TYR A 73 -5.69 -4.64 -1.46
N TYR A 74 -6.10 -4.09 -0.33
CA TYR A 74 -6.70 -4.83 0.77
C TYR A 74 -8.18 -5.03 0.46
N GLU A 75 -8.57 -6.27 0.18
CA GLU A 75 -9.96 -6.65 -0.03
C GLU A 75 -10.49 -7.29 1.26
N ASN A 76 -11.55 -6.70 1.81
CA ASN A 76 -12.23 -7.21 3.00
C ASN A 76 -12.90 -8.55 2.64
N GLY A 77 -12.21 -9.66 2.91
CA GLY A 77 -12.59 -11.00 2.46
C GLY A 77 -11.45 -11.81 1.82
N LYS A 78 -10.33 -11.18 1.46
CA LYS A 78 -9.08 -11.91 1.22
C LYS A 78 -8.57 -12.42 2.57
N ASN A 79 -8.71 -13.73 2.80
CA ASN A 79 -7.94 -14.44 3.80
C ASN A 79 -6.46 -14.22 3.47
N ILE A 80 -5.85 -13.20 4.05
CA ILE A 80 -4.40 -13.12 4.16
C ILE A 80 -4.08 -14.29 5.07
N HIS A 81 -3.70 -15.44 4.50
CA HIS A 81 -3.24 -16.59 5.25
C HIS A 81 -2.08 -16.11 6.10
N LEU A 82 -2.38 -15.74 7.35
CA LEU A 82 -1.40 -15.70 8.40
C LEU A 82 -0.87 -17.12 8.43
N LYS A 83 0.39 -17.32 8.01
CA LYS A 83 1.12 -18.50 8.45
C LYS A 83 1.23 -18.34 9.96
N SER A 84 0.26 -18.94 10.65
CA SER A 84 0.19 -18.99 12.09
C SER A 84 1.55 -19.44 12.60
N ILE A 85 2.05 -18.71 13.60
CA ILE A 85 3.31 -18.94 14.30
C ILE A 85 3.46 -20.40 14.79
N ASN A 86 2.36 -21.16 14.84
CA ASN A 86 2.30 -22.55 15.23
C ASN A 86 3.13 -23.53 14.37
N GLU A 87 3.47 -23.21 13.11
CA GLU A 87 4.37 -24.08 12.32
C GLU A 87 5.85 -23.92 12.71
N ILE A 88 6.26 -22.81 13.32
CA ILE A 88 7.65 -22.58 13.75
C ILE A 88 7.96 -23.36 15.05
N ILE A 89 6.95 -23.62 15.87
CA ILE A 89 7.11 -24.33 17.16
C ILE A 89 7.20 -25.85 16.93
N ALA A 90 6.62 -26.39 15.85
CA ALA A 90 6.63 -27.82 15.53
C ALA A 90 7.95 -28.35 14.95
N LEU A 91 8.88 -27.48 14.52
CA LEU A 91 10.20 -27.87 13.99
C LEU A 91 11.34 -27.74 15.02
N LYS A 92 11.01 -27.41 16.28
CA LYS A 92 11.97 -27.30 17.39
C LYS A 92 11.79 -28.39 18.47
N GLN A 93 11.16 -29.52 18.14
CA GLN A 93 11.12 -30.70 19.00
C GLN A 93 12.05 -31.78 18.49
#